data_AF-A0AAX0B4C2-F1
#
_entry.id   AF-A0AAX0B4C2-F1
#
_cell.length_a   1.000
_cell.length_b   1.000
_cell.length_c   1.000
_cell.angle_alpha   90.00
_cell.angle_beta   90.00
_cell.angle_gamma   90.00
#
_symmetry.space_group_name_H-M   'P 1'
#
loop_
_entity.id
_entity.type
_entity.pdbx_description
1 polymer ?
#
loop_
_entity_poly.entity_id
_entity_poly.type
_entity_poly.pdbx_seq_one_letter_code
_entity_poly.pdbx_strand_id
1 'polypeptide(L)' 'MNKKVYELLEEIKLQSEKINNWEQMTDIFTNAIKRKGLNNEEVEEISERISREFKKS' A
#
# COMPACT_ATOMS: atom_id res chain seq x y z
N MET A 1 -1.28 -11.48 10.51
CA MET A 1 -1.29 -10.55 9.35
C MET A 1 -1.84 -11.30 8.15
N ASN A 2 -2.80 -10.72 7.45
CA ASN A 2 -3.46 -11.36 6.32
C ASN A 2 -2.49 -11.51 5.14
N LYS A 3 -2.47 -12.67 4.50
CA LYS A 3 -1.57 -12.97 3.37
C LYS A 3 -1.73 -11.95 2.23
N LYS A 4 -2.96 -11.53 1.96
CA LYS A 4 -3.25 -10.54 0.91
C LYS A 4 -2.60 -9.19 1.20
N VAL A 5 -2.67 -8.75 2.46
CA VAL A 5 -2.08 -7.50 2.96
C VAL A 5 -0.56 -7.54 2.89
N TYR A 6 0.06 -8.67 3.27
CA TYR A 6 1.52 -8.83 3.21
C TYR A 6 2.05 -8.74 1.77
N GLU A 7 1.46 -9.51 0.86
CA GLU A 7 1.87 -9.48 -0.55
C GLU A 7 1.66 -8.10 -1.19
N LEU A 8 0.59 -7.39 -0.82
CA LEU A 8 0.35 -6.04 -1.31
C LEU A 8 1.48 -5.10 -0.89
N LEU A 9 1.85 -5.11 0.40
CA LEU A 9 2.91 -4.26 0.94
C LEU A 9 4.28 -4.55 0.29
N GLU A 10 4.57 -5.81 -0.05
CA GLU A 10 5.78 -6.14 -0.82
C GLU A 10 5.73 -5.59 -2.25
N GLU A 11 4.61 -5.74 -2.96
CA GLU A 11 4.43 -5.17 -4.31
C GLU A 11 4.60 -3.64 -4.30
N ILE A 12 4.00 -2.98 -3.32
CA ILE A 12 4.12 -1.55 -3.08
C ILE A 12 5.58 -1.15 -2.85
N LYS A 13 6.29 -1.88 -1.99
CA LYS A 13 7.67 -1.56 -1.64
C LYS A 13 8.59 -1.68 -2.85
N LEU A 14 8.44 -2.76 -3.63
CA LEU A 14 9.13 -2.96 -4.91
C LEU A 14 8.86 -1.85 -5.93
N GLN A 15 7.63 -1.32 -5.95
CA GLN A 15 7.28 -0.22 -6.84
C GLN A 15 7.72 1.15 -6.30
N SER A 16 7.77 1.34 -4.98
CA SER A 16 8.20 2.59 -4.35
C SER A 16 9.62 3.00 -4.70
N GLU A 17 10.54 2.05 -4.88
CA GLU A 17 11.92 2.32 -5.31
C GLU A 17 12.00 2.91 -6.74
N LYS A 18 10.91 2.81 -7.51
CA LYS A 18 10.83 3.31 -8.89
C LYS A 18 9.92 4.53 -9.05
N ILE A 19 9.25 4.97 -7.99
CA ILE A 19 8.26 6.04 -8.05
C ILE A 19 8.83 7.32 -7.45
N ASN A 20 8.91 8.37 -8.26
CA ASN A 20 9.37 9.70 -7.84
C ASN A 20 8.23 10.64 -7.44
N ASN A 21 6.96 10.25 -7.60
CA ASN A 21 5.82 11.13 -7.33
C ASN A 21 4.71 10.44 -6.53
N TRP A 22 4.17 11.17 -5.55
CA TRP A 22 3.16 10.70 -4.61
C TRP A 22 1.84 10.28 -5.29
N GLU A 23 1.44 10.98 -6.36
CA GLU A 23 0.26 10.60 -7.16
C GLU A 23 0.38 9.20 -7.76
N GLN A 24 1.53 8.86 -8.36
CA GLN A 24 1.75 7.54 -8.94
C GLN A 24 1.73 6.44 -7.89
N MET A 25 2.27 6.73 -6.71
CA MET A 25 2.20 5.83 -5.57
C MET A 25 0.73 5.58 -5.20
N THR A 26 -0.06 6.64 -5.05
CA THR A 26 -1.47 6.58 -4.68
C THR A 26 -2.31 5.77 -5.69
N ASP A 27 -2.04 5.93 -6.99
CA ASP A 27 -2.70 5.16 -8.06
C ASP A 27 -2.34 3.67 -8.02
N ILE A 28 -1.06 3.35 -7.81
CA ILE A 28 -0.58 1.97 -7.69
C ILE A 28 -1.23 1.29 -6.48
N PHE A 29 -1.27 1.99 -5.35
CA PHE A 29 -1.96 1.53 -4.14
C PHE A 29 -3.44 1.26 -4.38
N THR A 30 -4.15 2.24 -4.93
CA THR A 30 -5.60 2.14 -5.19
C THR A 30 -5.90 0.99 -6.14
N ASN A 31 -5.10 0.82 -7.19
CA ASN A 31 -5.25 -0.27 -8.14
C ASN A 31 -4.94 -1.62 -7.50
N ALA A 32 -3.87 -1.74 -6.72
CA ALA A 32 -3.50 -2.98 -6.05
C ALA A 32 -4.57 -3.41 -5.03
N ILE A 33 -5.12 -2.46 -4.26
CA ILE A 33 -6.22 -2.67 -3.32
C ILE A 33 -7.47 -3.21 -4.05
N LYS A 34 -7.86 -2.55 -5.15
CA LYS A 34 -8.98 -3.00 -5.99
C LYS A 34 -8.75 -4.39 -6.57
N ARG A 35 -7.53 -4.69 -7.03
CA ARG A 35 -7.17 -5.96 -7.65
C ARG A 35 -7.21 -7.14 -6.68
N LYS A 36 -6.81 -6.91 -5.41
CA LYS A 36 -6.82 -7.95 -4.35
C LYS A 36 -8.18 -8.13 -3.68
N GLY A 37 -9.14 -7.24 -3.95
CA GLY A 37 -10.48 -7.29 -3.37
C GLY A 37 -10.45 -7.17 -1.85
N LEU A 38 -9.65 -6.23 -1.34
CA LEU A 38 -9.52 -5.98 0.09
C LEU A 38 -10.80 -5.32 0.62
N ASN A 39 -11.19 -5.67 1.84
CA ASN A 39 -12.27 -5.01 2.55
C ASN A 39 -11.80 -3.71 3.22
N ASN A 40 -12.73 -2.91 3.74
CA ASN A 40 -12.41 -1.61 4.32
C ASN A 40 -11.45 -1.71 5.52
N GLU A 41 -11.59 -2.73 6.38
CA GLU A 41 -10.67 -2.96 7.51
C GLU A 41 -9.24 -3.27 7.04
N GLU A 42 -9.08 -4.11 6.02
CA GLU A 42 -7.78 -4.43 5.44
C GLU A 42 -7.12 -3.20 4.80
N VAL A 43 -7.91 -2.34 4.15
CA VAL A 43 -7.44 -1.09 3.55
C VAL A 43 -7.02 -0.08 4.63
N GLU A 44 -7.77 0.00 5.71
CA GLU A 44 -7.48 0.87 6.84
C GLU A 44 -6.17 0.45 7.54
N GLU A 45 -5.97 -0.87 7.77
CA GLU A 45 -4.72 -1.41 8.32
C GLU A 45 -3.50 -1.05 7.45
N ILE A 46 -3.63 -1.15 6.13
CA ILE A 46 -2.57 -0.76 5.18
C ILE A 46 -2.30 0.74 5.25
N SER A 47 -3.35 1.56 5.25
CA SER A 47 -3.27 3.02 5.24
C SER A 47 -2.61 3.59 6.50
N GLU A 48 -2.95 3.06 7.67
CA GLU A 48 -2.30 3.43 8.94
C GLU A 48 -0.81 3.10 8.94
N ARG A 49 -0.43 1.95 8.36
CA ARG A 49 0.94 1.46 8.39
C ARG A 49 1.86 2.26 7.48
N ILE A 50 1.40 2.59 6.28
CA ILE A 50 2.10 3.53 5.39
C ILE A 50 2.25 4.87 6.10
N SER A 51 1.17 5.40 6.68
CA SER A 51 1.22 6.68 7.39
C SER A 51 2.23 6.68 8.54
N ARG A 52 2.40 5.56 9.26
CA ARG A 52 3.40 5.41 10.33
C ARG A 52 4.83 5.37 9.79
N GLU A 53 5.07 4.68 8.67
CA GLU A 53 6.40 4.63 8.04
C GLU A 53 6.79 6.02 7.52
N PHE A 54 5.87 6.77 6.92
CA PHE A 54 6.11 8.14 6.46
C PHE A 54 6.27 9.15 7.61
N LYS A 55 5.57 8.99 8.74
CA LYS A 55 5.72 9.87 9.91
C LYS A 55 7.06 9.71 10.65
N LYS A 56 7.77 8.61 10.44
CA LYS A 56 9.08 8.36 11.05
C LYS A 56 10.24 8.97 10.26
N SER A 57 9.99 9.48 9.06
CA SER A 57 11.00 9.98 8.14
C SER A 57 11.13 11.50 8.15
#